data_AF-A0A925DDG9-F1
#
_entry.id   AF-A0A925DDG9-F1
#
_cell.length_a   1.000
_cell.length_b   1.000
_cell.length_c   1.000
_cell.angle_alpha   90.00
_cell.angle_beta   90.00
_cell.angle_gamma   90.00
#
_symmetry.space_group_name_H-M   'P 1'
#
loop_
_entity.id
_entity.type
_entity.pdbx_description
1 polymer ?
#
loop_
_entity_poly.entity_id
_entity_poly.type
_entity_poly.pdbx_seq_one_letter_code
_entity_poly.pdbx_strand_id
1 'polypeptide(L)'
;MGAIANAIMAYARPLVDATDGSMEQLNRALTIGQACWNLSLLPKEQRQSSLKSLGEALSMDDAEFQDFQCSILEPMIRRHEEMFPKLHRRESLEPPHWQPSLSPLPSAKLPKGKLSEPGRYDPCPCNSGRKYKFCCGRKG
;
A
#
# COMPACT_ATOMS: atom_id res chain seq x y z
N MET A 1 -17.13 -12.35 -6.40
CA MET A 1 -16.48 -11.31 -5.57
C MET A 1 -15.02 -11.21 -5.97
N GLY A 2 -14.49 -9.99 -6.15
CA GLY A 2 -13.11 -9.77 -6.62
C GLY A 2 -12.05 -10.24 -5.64
N ALA A 3 -10.85 -10.56 -6.14
CA ALA A 3 -9.74 -11.13 -5.36
C ALA A 3 -9.36 -10.28 -4.13
N ILE A 4 -9.43 -8.95 -4.25
CA ILE A 4 -9.11 -8.00 -3.16
C ILE A 4 -10.13 -8.12 -2.02
N ALA A 5 -11.42 -8.17 -2.33
CA ALA A 5 -12.48 -8.31 -1.33
C ALA A 5 -12.34 -9.63 -0.56
N ASN A 6 -11.99 -10.72 -1.25
CA ASN A 6 -11.75 -12.00 -0.61
C ASN A 6 -10.56 -11.96 0.36
N ALA A 7 -9.48 -11.26 0.00
CA ALA A 7 -8.30 -11.13 0.87
C ALA A 7 -8.61 -10.30 2.14
N ILE A 8 -9.35 -9.21 2.00
CA ILE A 8 -9.78 -8.36 3.13
C ILE A 8 -10.70 -9.15 4.07
N MET A 9 -11.69 -9.86 3.51
CA MET A 9 -12.59 -10.69 4.30
C MET A 9 -11.85 -11.84 4.99
N ALA A 10 -10.91 -12.49 4.30
CA ALA A 10 -10.08 -13.54 4.90
C ALA A 10 -9.21 -13.01 6.04
N TYR A 11 -8.71 -11.77 5.94
CA TYR A 11 -7.97 -11.12 7.00
C TYR A 11 -8.85 -10.86 8.23
N ALA A 12 -10.00 -10.20 8.05
CA ALA A 12 -10.90 -9.80 9.13
C ALA A 12 -11.72 -10.97 9.73
N ARG A 13 -11.67 -12.14 9.11
CA ARG A 13 -12.49 -13.31 9.47
C ARG A 13 -12.51 -13.66 10.97
N PRO A 14 -11.38 -13.70 11.71
CA PRO A 14 -11.42 -14.02 13.14
C PRO A 14 -12.28 -13.03 13.95
N LEU A 15 -12.27 -11.74 13.58
CA LEU A 15 -13.08 -10.73 14.25
C LEU A 15 -14.55 -10.85 13.87
N VAL A 16 -14.85 -11.15 12.61
CA VAL A 16 -16.22 -11.33 12.11
C VAL A 16 -16.87 -12.59 12.71
N ASP A 17 -16.13 -13.70 12.73
CA ASP A 17 -16.59 -14.99 13.27
C ASP A 17 -16.83 -14.93 14.80
N ALA A 18 -16.21 -13.97 15.50
CA ALA A 18 -16.42 -13.72 16.93
C ALA A 18 -17.66 -12.85 17.23
N THR A 19 -18.35 -12.33 16.22
CA THR A 19 -19.56 -11.53 16.40
C THR A 19 -20.82 -12.40 16.45
N ASP A 20 -21.89 -11.86 17.05
CA ASP A 20 -23.23 -12.42 17.01
C ASP A 20 -23.99 -12.15 15.68
N GLY A 21 -23.32 -11.50 14.73
CA GLY A 21 -23.90 -11.10 13.44
C GLY A 21 -24.75 -9.82 13.49
N SER A 22 -24.89 -9.18 14.66
CA SER A 22 -25.51 -7.85 14.74
C SER A 22 -24.68 -6.83 13.96
N MET A 23 -25.36 -5.85 13.35
CA MET A 23 -24.70 -4.83 12.55
C MET A 23 -23.71 -4.00 13.39
N GLU A 24 -24.03 -3.76 14.65
CA GLU A 24 -23.17 -3.03 15.58
C GLU A 24 -21.87 -3.79 15.86
N GLN A 25 -21.94 -5.08 16.20
CA GLN A 25 -20.74 -5.87 16.44
C GLN A 25 -19.92 -6.08 15.17
N LEU A 26 -20.56 -6.29 14.02
CA LEU A 26 -19.88 -6.36 12.73
C LEU A 26 -19.12 -5.07 12.43
N ASN A 27 -19.75 -3.91 12.63
CA ASN A 27 -19.11 -2.62 12.42
C ASN A 27 -17.91 -2.43 13.37
N ARG A 28 -18.06 -2.83 14.63
CA ARG A 28 -16.97 -2.81 15.61
C ARG A 28 -15.81 -3.72 15.19
N ALA A 29 -16.10 -4.95 14.79
CA ALA A 29 -15.11 -5.92 14.30
C ALA A 29 -14.33 -5.38 13.09
N LEU A 30 -15.02 -4.78 12.12
CA LEU A 30 -14.39 -4.17 10.95
C LEU A 30 -13.53 -2.96 11.32
N THR A 31 -14.01 -2.12 12.25
CA THR A 31 -13.26 -0.97 12.77
C THR A 31 -11.96 -1.42 13.44
N ILE A 32 -12.01 -2.44 14.29
CA ILE A 32 -10.83 -3.04 14.92
C ILE A 32 -9.88 -3.62 13.86
N GLY A 33 -10.42 -4.34 12.88
CA GLY A 33 -9.64 -4.90 11.77
C GLY A 33 -8.90 -3.83 10.98
N GLN A 34 -9.54 -2.69 10.70
CA GLN A 34 -8.95 -1.54 10.05
C GLN A 34 -7.87 -0.87 10.92
N ALA A 35 -8.11 -0.72 12.22
CA ALA A 35 -7.11 -0.18 13.14
C ALA A 35 -5.84 -1.06 13.17
N CYS A 36 -6.00 -2.38 13.28
CA CYS A 36 -4.88 -3.34 13.25
C CYS A 36 -4.12 -3.29 11.92
N TRP A 37 -4.83 -3.13 10.79
CA TRP A 37 -4.21 -2.96 9.49
C TRP A 37 -3.31 -1.71 9.46
N ASN A 38 -3.84 -0.56 9.88
CA ASN A 38 -3.07 0.68 9.92
C ASN A 38 -1.85 0.57 10.84
N LEU A 39 -2.02 0.00 12.04
CA LEU A 39 -0.94 -0.21 13.00
C LEU A 39 0.18 -1.11 12.46
N SER A 40 -0.17 -2.11 11.66
CA SER A 40 0.81 -3.04 11.09
C SER A 40 1.75 -2.34 10.09
N LEU A 41 1.28 -1.31 9.38
CA LEU A 41 2.07 -0.57 8.39
C LEU A 41 3.00 0.48 9.03
N LEU A 42 2.82 0.78 10.32
CA LEU A 42 3.68 1.72 11.03
C LEU A 42 5.02 1.06 11.41
N PRO A 43 6.13 1.84 11.41
CA PRO A 43 7.38 1.42 12.06
C PRO A 43 7.14 1.02 13.52
N LYS A 44 7.90 0.04 14.02
CA LYS A 44 7.71 -0.54 15.37
C LYS A 44 7.76 0.50 16.48
N GLU A 45 8.59 1.52 16.30
CA GLU A 45 8.82 2.63 17.22
C GLU A 45 7.59 3.54 17.32
N GLN A 46 6.92 3.81 16.18
CA GLN A 46 5.69 4.59 16.15
C GLN A 46 4.48 3.78 16.60
N ARG A 47 4.47 2.48 16.32
CA ARG A 47 3.37 1.56 16.67
C ARG A 47 3.04 1.59 18.16
N GLN A 48 4.04 1.57 19.04
CA GLN A 48 3.82 1.61 20.49
C GLN A 48 3.15 2.92 20.94
N SER A 49 3.55 4.06 20.37
CA SER A 49 2.91 5.35 20.67
C SER A 49 1.45 5.40 20.20
N SER A 50 1.16 4.83 19.03
CA SER A 50 -0.20 4.74 18.50
C SER A 50 -1.08 3.77 19.29
N LEU A 51 -0.52 2.67 19.80
CA LEU A 51 -1.22 1.74 20.69
C LEU A 51 -1.61 2.43 22.01
N LYS A 52 -0.69 3.17 22.63
CA LYS A 52 -1.01 3.90 23.87
C LYS A 52 -2.13 4.92 23.66
N SER A 53 -2.06 5.71 22.58
CA SER A 53 -3.11 6.67 22.23
C SER A 53 -4.46 5.99 21.95
N LEU A 54 -4.45 4.76 21.39
CA LEU A 54 -5.66 3.99 21.18
C LEU A 54 -6.29 3.53 22.50
N GLY A 55 -5.48 3.07 23.46
CA GLY A 55 -5.99 2.70 24.80
C GLY A 55 -6.66 3.87 25.52
N GLU A 56 -6.03 5.05 25.47
CA GLU A 56 -6.60 6.30 26.01
C GLU A 56 -7.94 6.65 25.33
N ALA A 57 -8.01 6.54 24.00
CA ALA A 57 -9.23 6.84 23.24
C ALA A 57 -10.38 5.86 23.55
N LEU A 58 -10.06 4.61 23.90
CA LEU A 58 -11.03 3.60 24.29
C LEU A 58 -11.44 3.68 25.77
N SER A 59 -10.82 4.58 26.54
CA SER A 59 -11.07 4.74 27.99
C SER A 59 -10.87 3.43 28.79
N MET A 60 -9.97 2.57 28.33
CA MET A 60 -9.63 1.31 28.98
C MET A 60 -8.53 1.56 30.02
N ASP A 61 -8.56 0.83 31.13
CA ASP A 61 -7.43 0.84 32.06
C ASP A 61 -6.21 0.08 31.49
N ASP A 62 -5.05 0.25 32.11
CA ASP A 62 -3.81 -0.35 31.61
C ASP A 62 -3.87 -1.89 31.53
N ALA A 63 -4.56 -2.55 32.46
CA ALA A 63 -4.66 -4.01 32.49
C ALA A 63 -5.66 -4.52 31.44
N GLU A 64 -6.81 -3.87 31.32
CA GLU A 64 -7.82 -4.16 30.29
C GLU A 64 -7.26 -3.93 28.89
N PHE A 65 -6.54 -2.83 28.69
CA PHE A 65 -5.90 -2.54 27.42
C PHE A 65 -4.78 -3.53 27.09
N GLN A 66 -3.98 -3.94 28.09
CA GLN A 66 -2.95 -4.95 27.90
C GLN A 66 -3.54 -6.31 27.48
N ASP A 67 -4.65 -6.73 28.10
CA ASP A 67 -5.36 -7.94 27.69
C ASP A 67 -5.90 -7.82 26.26
N PHE A 68 -6.52 -6.69 25.92
CA PHE A 68 -7.00 -6.42 24.56
C PHE A 68 -5.88 -6.40 23.52
N GLN A 69 -4.72 -5.82 23.88
CA GLN A 69 -3.56 -5.79 23.01
C GLN A 69 -3.05 -7.21 22.71
N CYS A 70 -2.90 -8.04 23.75
CA CYS A 70 -2.41 -9.42 23.61
C CYS A 70 -3.40 -10.34 22.90
N SER A 71 -4.70 -10.19 23.20
CA SER A 71 -5.75 -11.10 22.71
C SER A 71 -6.25 -10.75 21.31
N ILE A 72 -6.25 -9.47 20.93
CA ILE A 72 -6.84 -8.99 19.67
C ILE A 72 -5.83 -8.28 18.78
N LEU A 73 -5.16 -7.22 19.27
CA LEU A 73 -4.37 -6.36 18.41
C LEU A 73 -3.11 -7.06 17.85
N GLU A 74 -2.31 -7.68 18.72
CA GLU A 74 -1.08 -8.36 18.32
C GLU A 74 -1.32 -9.54 17.37
N PRO A 75 -2.29 -10.45 17.63
CA PRO A 75 -2.62 -11.52 16.70
C PRO A 75 -3.08 -10.99 15.33
N MET A 76 -3.89 -9.93 15.30
CA MET A 76 -4.38 -9.36 14.05
C MET A 76 -3.27 -8.63 13.26
N ILE A 77 -2.39 -7.90 13.94
CA ILE A 77 -1.21 -7.27 13.31
C ILE A 77 -0.29 -8.33 12.71
N ARG A 78 0.04 -9.37 13.49
CA ARG A 78 0.85 -10.49 13.01
C ARG A 78 0.22 -11.19 11.82
N ARG A 79 -1.09 -11.45 11.88
CA ARG A 79 -1.85 -12.03 10.77
C ARG A 79 -1.73 -11.18 9.50
N HIS A 80 -1.80 -9.86 9.62
CA HIS A 80 -1.60 -8.98 8.47
C HIS A 80 -0.16 -9.07 7.93
N GLU A 81 0.85 -9.11 8.80
CA GLU A 81 2.26 -9.31 8.41
C GLU A 81 2.49 -10.62 7.66
N GLU A 82 1.84 -11.72 8.08
CA GLU A 82 1.92 -13.04 7.45
C GLU A 82 1.16 -13.11 6.11
N MET A 83 -0.04 -12.51 6.04
CA MET A 83 -0.86 -12.52 4.82
C MET A 83 -0.36 -11.56 3.75
N PHE A 84 0.25 -10.43 4.14
CA PHE A 84 0.64 -9.35 3.23
C PHE A 84 2.12 -8.95 3.40
N PRO A 85 3.08 -9.89 3.31
CA PRO A 85 4.50 -9.61 3.60
C PRO A 85 5.11 -8.57 2.65
N LYS A 86 4.55 -8.41 1.45
CA LYS A 86 5.00 -7.40 0.47
C LYS A 86 4.67 -5.96 0.88
N LEU A 87 3.68 -5.75 1.75
CA LEU A 87 3.33 -4.41 2.25
C LEU A 87 4.26 -3.96 3.38
N HIS A 88 4.89 -4.91 4.09
CA HIS A 88 5.83 -4.66 5.21
C HIS A 88 7.27 -4.64 4.78
N ARG A 89 7.56 -5.20 3.60
CA ARG A 89 8.81 -4.92 2.93
C ARG A 89 8.79 -3.42 2.65
N ARG A 90 9.45 -2.65 3.51
CA ARG A 90 9.98 -1.34 3.19
C ARG A 90 10.60 -1.55 1.82
N GLU A 91 9.91 -1.12 0.76
CA GLU A 91 10.59 -1.00 -0.52
C GLU A 91 11.77 -0.13 -0.14
N SER A 92 12.97 -0.72 -0.17
CA SER A 92 14.11 0.10 -0.45
C SER A 92 13.66 0.84 -1.69
N LEU A 93 13.35 2.12 -1.51
CA LEU A 93 13.45 3.11 -2.56
C LEU A 93 14.95 3.19 -2.91
N GLU A 94 15.56 2.05 -3.24
CA GLU A 94 16.43 2.04 -4.39
C GLU A 94 15.50 2.58 -5.47
N PRO A 95 15.70 3.83 -5.94
CA PRO A 95 15.02 4.25 -7.16
C PRO A 95 15.22 3.10 -8.14
N PRO A 96 14.18 2.68 -8.91
CA PRO A 96 14.32 1.57 -9.83
C PRO A 96 15.61 1.83 -10.57
N HIS A 97 16.63 1.02 -10.27
CA HIS A 97 17.93 1.27 -10.82
C HIS A 97 17.69 0.87 -12.27
N TRP A 98 17.46 1.87 -13.09
CA TRP A 98 17.71 1.74 -14.50
C TRP A 98 19.22 1.52 -14.52
N GLN A 99 19.65 0.28 -14.33
CA GLN A 99 20.87 -0.18 -14.96
C GLN A 99 20.50 -0.11 -16.44
N PRO A 100 20.98 0.88 -17.22
CA PRO A 100 21.22 0.55 -18.60
C PRO A 100 22.12 -0.69 -18.52
N SER A 101 21.64 -1.84 -18.97
CA SER A 101 22.56 -2.96 -19.19
C SER A 101 23.48 -2.51 -20.31
N LEU A 102 24.54 -1.78 -19.97
CA LEU A 102 25.72 -1.62 -20.79
C LEU A 102 26.49 -2.94 -20.70
N SER A 103 25.84 -4.02 -21.12
CA SER A 103 26.55 -5.08 -21.78
C SER A 103 27.09 -4.44 -23.06
N PRO A 104 28.42 -4.44 -23.30
CA PRO A 104 28.94 -4.07 -24.61
C PRO A 104 28.48 -5.15 -25.60
N LEU A 105 27.29 -4.97 -26.17
CA LEU A 105 26.86 -5.74 -27.32
C LEU A 105 27.74 -5.33 -28.50
N PRO A 106 28.25 -6.29 -29.28
CA PRO A 106 29.16 -6.02 -30.38
C PRO A 106 28.51 -5.07 -31.37
N SER A 107 29.32 -4.12 -31.84
CA SER A 107 28.98 -3.06 -32.79
C SER A 107 28.13 -3.59 -33.95
N ALA A 108 26.82 -3.39 -33.87
CA ALA A 108 25.91 -3.59 -34.98
C ALA A 108 25.37 -2.22 -35.39
N LYS A 109 25.85 -1.73 -36.54
CA LYS A 109 25.39 -0.49 -37.18
C LYS A 109 23.89 -0.59 -37.43
N LEU A 110 23.07 0.15 -36.68
CA LEU A 110 21.64 0.27 -36.98
C LEU A 110 21.36 1.50 -37.86
N PRO A 111 20.42 1.38 -38.83
CA PRO A 111 20.14 2.43 -39.79
C PRO A 111 19.39 3.59 -39.13
N LYS A 112 19.62 4.81 -39.61
CA LYS A 112 18.85 6.02 -39.24
C LYS A 112 17.37 5.83 -39.63
N GLY A 113 16.58 5.24 -38.74
CA GLY A 113 15.13 5.19 -38.86
C GLY A 113 14.54 6.54 -38.51
N LYS A 114 13.63 7.04 -39.35
CA LYS A 114 12.88 8.29 -39.13
C LYS A 114 12.24 8.27 -37.74
N LEU A 115 12.46 9.33 -36.97
CA LEU A 115 11.74 9.57 -35.72
C LEU A 115 10.25 9.68 -36.07
N SER A 116 9.44 8.69 -35.70
CA SER A 116 7.99 8.75 -35.85
C SER A 116 7.48 10.01 -35.16
N GLU A 117 6.56 10.75 -35.79
CA GLU A 117 5.98 11.93 -35.17
C GLU A 117 5.37 11.56 -33.81
N PRO A 118 5.59 12.38 -32.76
CA PRO A 118 5.06 12.10 -31.43
C PRO A 118 3.52 12.03 -31.48
N GLY A 119 2.96 11.05 -30.79
CA GLY A 119 1.52 10.91 -30.67
C GLY A 119 0.90 12.12 -29.99
N ARG A 120 -0.36 12.43 -30.34
CA ARG A 120 -1.09 13.61 -29.85
C ARG A 120 -1.08 13.77 -28.32
N TYR A 121 -1.01 12.66 -27.58
CA TYR A 121 -1.04 12.63 -26.11
C TYR A 121 0.31 12.33 -25.45
N ASP A 122 1.36 12.05 -26.23
CA ASP A 122 2.70 11.75 -25.71
C ASP A 122 3.32 12.99 -25.05
N PRO A 123 4.31 12.82 -24.15
CA PRO A 123 5.13 13.92 -23.67
C PRO A 123 5.72 14.71 -24.84
N CYS A 124 5.64 16.03 -24.77
CA CYS A 124 6.14 16.85 -25.87
C CYS A 124 7.67 16.82 -25.92
N PRO A 125 8.29 16.65 -27.11
CA PRO A 125 9.75 16.65 -27.26
C PRO A 125 10.42 18.00 -26.90
N CYS A 126 9.63 19.05 -26.62
CA CYS A 126 10.08 20.35 -26.13
C CYS A 126 10.55 20.33 -24.66
N ASN A 127 10.48 19.19 -23.96
CA ASN A 127 10.76 19.04 -22.52
C ASN A 127 9.99 20.00 -21.61
N SER A 128 8.85 20.53 -22.06
CA SER A 128 8.01 21.45 -21.26
C SER A 128 7.21 20.76 -20.14
N GLY A 129 7.24 19.42 -20.06
CA GLY A 129 6.39 18.63 -19.17
C GLY A 129 4.92 18.52 -19.61
N ARG A 130 4.53 19.11 -20.76
CA ARG A 130 3.15 19.08 -21.27
C ARG A 130 2.96 17.99 -22.33
N LYS A 131 1.73 17.50 -22.51
CA LYS A 131 1.36 16.60 -23.63
C LYS A 131 1.53 17.32 -24.98
N TYR A 132 1.90 16.59 -26.04
CA TYR A 132 2.23 17.15 -27.36
C TYR A 132 1.13 18.07 -27.90
N LYS A 133 -0.15 17.68 -27.86
CA LYS A 133 -1.29 18.52 -28.29
C LYS A 133 -1.45 19.86 -27.55
N PHE A 134 -0.79 20.04 -26.41
CA PHE A 134 -0.84 21.24 -25.57
C PHE A 134 0.50 22.01 -25.52
N CYS A 135 1.58 21.53 -26.16
CA CYS A 135 2.85 22.26 -26.40
C CYS A 135 3.00 22.47 -27.92
N CYS A 136 3.94 21.79 -28.56
CA CYS A 136 4.30 21.99 -29.97
C CYS A 136 3.24 21.51 -30.96
N GLY A 137 2.34 20.60 -30.56
CA GLY A 137 1.26 20.10 -31.40
C GLY A 137 -0.02 20.94 -31.35
N ARG A 138 0.03 22.12 -30.71
CA ARG A 138 -1.12 23.02 -30.62
C ARG A 138 -1.28 23.76 -31.95
N LYS A 139 -2.20 23.27 -32.80
CA LYS A 139 -2.69 24.07 -33.94
C LYS A 139 -3.65 25.10 -33.38
N GLY A 140 -3.35 26.39 -33.60
CA GLY A 140 -4.20 27.52 -33.25
C GLY A 140 -5.49 27.52 -34.04
#